data_AF-A0A938YX32-F1
#
_entry.id   AF-A0A938YX32-F1
#
_cell.length_a   1.000
_cell.length_b   1.000
_cell.length_c   1.000
_cell.angle_alpha   90.00
_cell.angle_beta   90.00
_cell.angle_gamma   90.00
#
_symmetry.space_group_name_H-M   'P 1'
#
loop_
_entity.id
_entity.type
_entity.pdbx_description
1 polymer ?
#
loop_
_entity_poly.entity_id
_entity_poly.type
_entity_poly.pdbx_seq_one_letter_code
_entity_poly.pdbx_strand_id
1 'polypeptide(L)'
;MIFPVSAETALRDIPGGAEQLHFVRPVKRKQVEAILQKCKGLERVSMSKSCMHRMPGKNLALLKNKGIRVESAKKAGRPISAPLEKMQHALEMRKDHQSLREIERVTGISKSTVHYLERYAQRSKVKNKGKVIYLK
;
A
#
# COMPACT_ATOMS: atom_id res chain seq x y z
N MET A 1 -1.15 -10.15 -2.91
CA MET A 1 -0.40 -8.95 -2.45
C MET A 1 -0.88 -7.77 -3.28
N ILE A 2 -1.16 -6.62 -2.68
CA ILE A 2 -1.64 -5.45 -3.44
C ILE A 2 -0.45 -4.56 -3.81
N PHE A 3 -0.21 -4.37 -5.11
CA PHE A 3 0.91 -3.57 -5.58
C PHE A 3 0.52 -2.10 -5.75
N PRO A 4 1.24 -1.17 -5.09
CA PRO A 4 1.01 0.26 -5.30
C PRO A 4 1.48 0.67 -6.69
N VAL A 5 0.70 1.50 -7.38
CA VAL A 5 1.09 2.13 -8.64
C VAL A 5 0.82 3.62 -8.55
N SER A 6 1.84 4.41 -8.91
CA SER A 6 1.77 5.85 -9.12
C SER A 6 2.10 6.17 -10.59
N ALA A 7 1.88 7.42 -10.99
CA ALA A 7 2.26 7.89 -12.33
C ALA A 7 3.76 7.75 -12.64
N GLU A 8 4.60 7.71 -11.61
CA GLU A 8 6.07 7.58 -11.71
C GLU A 8 6.55 6.13 -11.64
N THR A 9 5.66 5.19 -11.32
CA THR A 9 6.04 3.77 -11.19
C THR A 9 6.41 3.20 -12.55
N ALA A 10 7.67 2.80 -12.72
CA ALA A 10 8.12 2.20 -13.96
C ALA A 10 7.44 0.85 -14.20
N LEU A 11 7.15 0.53 -15.47
CA LEU A 11 6.47 -0.73 -15.83
C LEU A 11 7.25 -1.96 -15.38
N ARG A 12 8.59 -1.89 -15.33
CA ARG A 12 9.45 -3.00 -14.85
C ARG A 12 9.16 -3.38 -13.39
N ASP A 13 8.81 -2.41 -12.55
CA ASP A 13 8.54 -2.60 -11.12
C ASP A 13 7.17 -3.23 -10.84
N ILE A 14 6.29 -3.31 -11.84
CA ILE A 14 4.96 -3.91 -11.72
C ILE A 14 5.07 -5.40 -12.05
N PRO A 15 4.70 -6.33 -11.16
CA PRO A 15 4.77 -7.76 -11.45
C PRO A 15 3.74 -8.14 -12.54
N GLY A 16 4.16 -8.94 -13.52
CA GLY A 16 3.28 -9.38 -14.61
C GLY A 16 2.10 -10.25 -14.15
N GLY A 17 2.28 -11.00 -13.05
CA GLY A 17 1.22 -11.78 -12.41
C GLY A 17 0.40 -11.02 -11.37
N ALA A 18 0.39 -9.69 -11.38
CA ALA A 18 -0.35 -8.91 -10.40
C ALA A 18 -1.88 -9.03 -10.62
N GLU A 19 -2.56 -9.76 -9.74
CA GLU A 19 -4.03 -9.86 -9.71
C GLU A 19 -4.71 -8.58 -9.17
N GLN A 20 -4.01 -7.85 -8.31
CA GLN A 20 -4.56 -6.69 -7.59
C GLN A 20 -3.59 -5.51 -7.56
N LEU A 21 -4.05 -4.36 -8.04
CA LEU A 21 -3.30 -3.10 -8.01
C LEU A 21 -3.97 -2.06 -7.13
N HIS A 22 -3.17 -1.16 -6.57
CA HIS A 22 -3.65 0.01 -5.85
C HIS A 22 -3.10 1.29 -6.46
N PHE A 23 -3.97 2.11 -7.06
CA PHE A 23 -3.56 3.39 -7.60
C PHE A 23 -3.47 4.42 -6.48
N VAL A 24 -2.24 4.83 -6.18
CA VAL A 24 -1.92 5.83 -5.14
C VAL A 24 -2.25 7.23 -5.66
N ARG A 25 -2.08 7.46 -6.96
CA ARG A 25 -2.36 8.70 -7.69
C ARG A 25 -3.06 8.37 -9.01
N PRO A 26 -3.78 9.33 -9.62
CA PRO A 26 -4.35 9.14 -10.95
C PRO A 26 -3.27 8.76 -11.97
N VAL A 27 -3.57 7.74 -12.78
CA VAL A 27 -2.62 7.14 -13.73
C VAL A 27 -2.95 7.62 -15.14
N LYS A 28 -1.92 7.91 -15.95
CA LYS A 28 -2.08 8.34 -17.35
C LYS A 28 -2.59 7.18 -18.21
N ARG A 29 -3.36 7.48 -19.27
CA ARG A 29 -3.95 6.46 -20.15
C ARG A 29 -2.92 5.48 -20.73
N LYS A 30 -1.82 6.00 -21.28
CA LYS A 30 -0.72 5.19 -21.83
C LYS A 30 -0.18 4.16 -20.82
N GLN A 31 -0.09 4.57 -19.55
CA GLN A 31 0.40 3.69 -18.49
C GLN A 31 -0.65 2.65 -18.09
N VAL A 32 -1.95 3.00 -18.08
CA VAL A 32 -3.02 2.01 -17.88
C VAL A 32 -3.01 0.96 -18.99
N GLU A 33 -2.90 1.36 -20.25
CA GLU A 33 -2.82 0.44 -21.40
C GLU A 33 -1.61 -0.49 -21.28
N ALA A 34 -0.44 0.04 -20.93
CA ALA A 34 0.76 -0.77 -20.74
C ALA A 34 0.65 -1.73 -19.54
N ILE A 35 -0.01 -1.32 -18.45
CA ILE A 35 -0.31 -2.20 -17.30
C ILE A 35 -1.22 -3.33 -17.74
N LEU A 36 -2.25 -3.06 -18.54
CA LEU A 36 -3.18 -4.08 -19.03
C LEU A 36 -2.50 -5.08 -19.98
N GLN A 37 -1.53 -4.64 -20.77
CA GLN A 37 -0.75 -5.53 -21.64
C GLN A 37 0.17 -6.44 -20.83
N LYS A 38 0.80 -5.91 -19.77
CA LYS A 38 1.72 -6.66 -18.91
C LYS A 38 0.99 -7.60 -17.95
N CYS A 39 -0.08 -7.12 -17.32
CA CYS A 39 -0.82 -7.81 -16.27
C CYS A 39 -2.11 -8.40 -16.84
N LYS A 40 -1.98 -9.51 -17.58
CA LYS A 40 -3.14 -10.19 -18.21
C LYS A 40 -4.13 -10.80 -17.20
N GLY A 41 -3.68 -11.09 -15.99
CA GLY A 41 -4.51 -11.62 -14.89
C GLY A 41 -5.03 -10.56 -13.92
N LEU A 42 -5.06 -9.28 -14.30
CA LEU A 42 -5.51 -8.21 -13.41
C LEU A 42 -7.02 -8.30 -13.20
N GLU A 43 -7.46 -8.58 -11.97
CA GLU A 43 -8.88 -8.70 -11.63
C GLU A 43 -9.43 -7.43 -10.95
N ARG A 44 -8.59 -6.78 -10.14
CA ARG A 44 -9.04 -5.70 -9.26
C ARG A 44 -8.07 -4.51 -9.22
N VAL A 45 -8.63 -3.31 -9.34
CA VAL A 45 -7.93 -2.06 -9.11
C VAL A 45 -8.62 -1.32 -7.97
N SER A 46 -7.87 -1.07 -6.91
CA SER A 46 -8.33 -0.30 -5.76
C SER A 46 -7.74 1.11 -5.79
N MET A 47 -8.48 2.12 -5.34
CA MET A 47 -7.96 3.48 -5.21
C MET A 47 -8.74 4.27 -4.14
N SER A 48 -8.20 5.37 -3.62
CA SER A 48 -8.97 6.22 -2.71
C SER A 48 -10.13 6.91 -3.45
N LYS A 49 -11.21 7.28 -2.73
CA LYS A 49 -12.34 8.03 -3.32
C LYS A 49 -11.89 9.29 -4.06
N SER A 50 -10.96 10.04 -3.47
CA SER A 50 -10.36 11.23 -4.10
C SER A 50 -9.57 10.89 -5.38
N CYS A 51 -8.84 9.77 -5.39
CA CYS A 51 -8.14 9.33 -6.59
C CYS A 51 -9.12 8.92 -7.69
N MET A 52 -10.20 8.22 -7.33
CA MET A 52 -11.24 7.80 -8.27
C MET A 52 -11.93 9.00 -8.92
N HIS A 53 -12.29 10.02 -8.13
CA HIS A 53 -12.90 11.25 -8.65
C HIS A 53 -11.99 12.03 -9.59
N ARG A 54 -10.67 12.03 -9.34
CA ARG A 54 -9.69 12.71 -10.20
C ARG A 54 -9.22 11.86 -11.38
N MET A 55 -9.65 10.60 -11.45
CA MET A 55 -9.28 9.72 -12.54
C MET A 55 -10.07 10.10 -13.79
N PRO A 56 -9.44 10.23 -14.97
CA PRO A 56 -10.17 10.49 -16.21
C PRO A 56 -11.23 9.41 -16.45
N GLY A 57 -12.48 9.81 -16.72
CA GLY A 57 -13.59 8.88 -16.92
C GLY A 57 -13.32 7.83 -18.01
N LYS A 58 -12.60 8.21 -19.08
CA LYS A 58 -12.14 7.30 -20.14
C LYS A 58 -11.26 6.16 -19.62
N ASN A 59 -10.41 6.42 -18.61
CA ASN A 59 -9.54 5.40 -18.03
C ASN A 59 -10.32 4.46 -17.11
N LEU A 60 -11.30 4.99 -16.36
CA LEU A 60 -12.21 4.16 -15.57
C LEU A 60 -13.08 3.26 -16.47
N ALA A 61 -13.59 3.80 -17.57
CA ALA A 61 -14.32 3.04 -18.58
C ALA A 61 -13.45 1.94 -19.20
N LEU A 62 -12.20 2.24 -19.55
CA LEU A 62 -11.25 1.25 -20.10
C LEU A 62 -11.05 0.06 -19.15
N LEU A 63 -10.88 0.32 -17.84
CA LEU A 63 -10.72 -0.74 -16.84
C LEU A 63 -12.01 -1.59 -16.74
N LYS A 64 -13.17 -0.94 -16.65
CA LYS A 64 -14.47 -1.64 -16.57
C LYS A 64 -14.77 -2.47 -17.81
N ASN A 65 -14.50 -1.94 -19.01
CA ASN A 65 -14.70 -2.63 -20.28
C ASN A 65 -13.81 -3.88 -20.43
N LYS A 66 -12.68 -3.92 -19.72
CA LYS A 66 -11.80 -5.09 -19.64
C LYS A 66 -12.18 -6.07 -18.52
N GLY A 67 -13.33 -5.87 -17.87
CA GLY A 67 -13.82 -6.74 -16.79
C GLY A 67 -13.16 -6.51 -15.43
N ILE A 68 -12.37 -5.44 -15.27
CA ILE A 68 -11.61 -5.18 -14.04
C ILE A 68 -12.51 -4.49 -13.02
N ARG A 69 -12.57 -5.03 -11.81
CA ARG A 69 -13.33 -4.45 -10.70
C ARG A 69 -12.60 -3.22 -10.16
N VAL A 70 -13.25 -2.07 -10.22
CA VAL A 70 -12.73 -0.80 -9.69
C VAL A 70 -13.39 -0.49 -8.35
N GLU A 71 -12.62 -0.49 -7.27
CA GLU A 71 -13.14 -0.34 -5.91
C GLU A 71 -12.53 0.86 -5.19
N SER A 72 -13.35 1.54 -4.37
CA SER A 72 -12.84 2.60 -3.49
C SER A 72 -12.27 1.96 -2.21
N ALA A 73 -10.96 2.05 -2.01
CA ALA A 73 -10.34 1.62 -0.77
C ALA A 73 -10.49 2.69 0.32
N LYS A 74 -11.10 2.33 1.44
CA LYS A 74 -11.12 3.13 2.68
C LYS A 74 -9.84 2.96 3.53
N LYS A 75 -8.71 2.61 2.93
CA LYS A 75 -7.44 2.49 3.68
C LYS A 75 -6.86 3.88 3.93
N ALA A 76 -7.25 4.52 5.03
CA ALA A 76 -6.71 5.79 5.52
C ALA A 76 -5.40 5.58 6.31
N GLY A 77 -4.60 6.65 6.47
CA GLY A 77 -3.36 6.64 7.28
C GLY A 77 -2.06 6.70 6.47
N ARG A 78 -1.00 7.27 7.09
CA ARG A 78 0.36 7.30 6.54
C ARG A 78 1.01 5.92 6.69
N PRO A 79 1.80 5.46 5.71
CA PRO A 79 2.56 4.23 5.86
C PRO A 79 3.61 4.40 6.96
N ILE A 80 3.73 3.41 7.82
CA ILE A 80 4.72 3.42 8.91
C ILE A 80 6.11 3.30 8.28
N SER A 81 7.01 4.21 8.67
CA SER A 81 8.36 4.33 8.09
C SER A 81 9.44 3.56 8.83
N ALA A 82 9.08 2.78 9.85
CA ALA A 82 10.02 1.97 10.61
C ALA A 82 10.35 0.65 9.86
N PRO A 83 11.57 0.10 10.01
CA PRO A 83 11.91 -1.21 9.48
C PRO A 83 11.00 -2.33 10.01
N LEU A 84 10.64 -3.29 9.15
CA LEU A 84 9.69 -4.38 9.49
C LEU A 84 10.14 -5.17 10.72
N GLU A 85 11.41 -5.56 10.77
CA GLU A 85 12.01 -6.33 11.86
C GLU A 85 11.90 -5.59 13.20
N LYS A 86 12.25 -4.30 13.21
CA LYS A 86 12.12 -3.46 14.40
C LYS A 86 10.67 -3.32 14.87
N MET A 87 9.73 -3.25 13.94
CA MET A 87 8.29 -3.20 14.27
C MET A 87 7.76 -4.52 14.82
N GLN A 88 8.28 -5.66 14.36
CA GLN A 88 7.93 -6.97 14.91
C GLN A 88 8.48 -7.10 16.33
N HIS A 89 9.77 -6.82 16.51
CA HIS A 89 10.43 -6.87 17.81
C HIS A 89 9.77 -5.92 18.83
N ALA A 90 9.45 -4.68 18.43
CA ALA A 90 8.74 -3.75 19.31
C ALA A 90 7.35 -4.26 19.73
N LEU A 91 6.62 -4.95 18.85
CA LEU A 91 5.33 -5.55 19.21
C LEU A 91 5.46 -6.77 20.11
N GLU A 92 6.46 -7.61 19.90
CA GLU A 92 6.74 -8.77 20.76
C GLU A 92 7.07 -8.29 22.18
N MET A 93 7.97 -7.33 22.32
CA MET A 93 8.26 -6.70 23.61
C MET A 93 7.02 -6.07 24.27
N ARG A 94 6.10 -5.48 23.50
CA ARG A 94 4.82 -4.96 24.04
C ARG A 94 3.90 -6.08 24.53
N LYS A 95 3.86 -7.22 23.85
CA LYS A 95 3.12 -8.41 24.31
C LYS A 95 3.70 -8.96 25.60
N ASP A 96 5.02 -8.88 25.76
CA ASP A 96 5.73 -9.25 26.99
C ASP A 96 5.66 -8.15 28.07
N HIS A 97 4.73 -7.19 27.92
CA HIS A 97 4.48 -6.09 28.85
C HIS A 97 5.68 -5.18 29.16
N GLN A 98 6.70 -5.16 28.29
CA GLN A 98 7.84 -4.26 28.43
C GLN A 98 7.42 -2.78 28.35
N SER A 99 8.16 -1.94 29.09
CA SER A 99 7.90 -0.51 29.12
C SER A 99 8.26 0.15 27.78
N LEU A 100 7.56 1.23 27.41
CA LEU A 100 7.87 1.97 26.18
C LEU A 100 9.30 2.54 26.17
N ARG A 101 9.85 2.83 27.35
CA ARG A 101 11.23 3.28 27.51
C ARG A 101 12.23 2.16 27.15
N GLU A 102 11.94 0.94 27.61
CA GLU A 102 12.71 -0.26 27.29
C GLU A 102 12.73 -0.50 25.76
N ILE A 103 11.55 -0.43 25.16
CA ILE A 103 11.36 -0.73 23.74
C ILE A 103 12.07 0.31 22.88
N GLU A 104 11.96 1.60 23.22
CA GLU A 104 12.68 2.65 22.52
C GLU A 104 14.20 2.46 22.63
N ARG A 105 14.71 2.09 23.81
CA ARG A 105 16.13 1.81 24.04
C ARG A 105 16.63 0.65 23.17
N VAL A 106 15.88 -0.45 23.10
CA VAL A 106 16.29 -1.67 22.39
C VAL A 106 16.08 -1.57 20.88
N THR A 107 14.93 -1.07 20.44
CA THR A 107 14.56 -1.06 19.01
C THR A 107 14.96 0.24 18.30
N GLY A 108 15.15 1.32 19.05
CA GLY A 108 15.33 2.68 18.52
C GLY A 108 14.04 3.27 17.92
N ILE A 109 12.88 2.66 18.16
CA ILE A 109 11.58 3.18 17.72
C ILE A 109 11.03 4.11 18.80
N SER A 110 10.64 5.33 18.41
CA SER A 110 10.09 6.30 19.36
C SER A 110 8.83 5.79 20.06
N LYS A 111 8.63 6.17 21.33
CA LYS A 111 7.45 5.78 22.13
C LYS A 111 6.13 6.07 21.41
N SER A 112 6.04 7.22 20.72
CA SER A 112 4.86 7.61 19.93
C SER A 112 4.60 6.65 18.77
N THR A 113 5.65 6.17 18.11
CA THR A 113 5.54 5.17 17.04
C THR A 113 5.16 3.80 17.60
N VAL A 114 5.65 3.41 18.78
CA VAL A 114 5.25 2.17 19.46
C VAL A 114 3.77 2.20 19.83
N HIS A 115 3.28 3.29 20.44
CA HIS A 115 1.85 3.47 20.69
C HIS A 115 1.02 3.47 19.40
N TYR A 116 1.55 4.07 18.33
CA TYR A 116 0.89 4.03 17.03
C TYR A 116 0.82 2.60 16.48
N LEU A 117 1.89 1.82 16.61
CA LEU A 117 1.95 0.41 16.22
C LEU A 117 0.95 -0.44 16.99
N GLU A 118 0.77 -0.17 18.29
CA GLU A 118 -0.18 -0.84 19.18
C GLU A 118 -1.64 -0.49 18.82
N ARG A 119 -1.97 0.81 18.73
CA ARG A 119 -3.35 1.26 18.43
C ARG A 119 -3.78 0.99 16.99
N TYR A 120 -2.89 1.16 16.03
CA TYR A 120 -3.17 1.07 14.59
C TYR A 120 -2.61 -0.20 13.95
N ALA A 121 -2.46 -1.26 14.75
CA ALA A 121 -2.01 -2.59 14.34
C ALA A 121 -2.85 -3.24 13.22
N GLN A 122 -3.91 -2.59 12.71
CA GLN A 122 -4.59 -2.91 11.42
C GLN A 122 -3.69 -2.68 10.18
N ARG A 123 -2.39 -2.92 10.36
CA ARG A 123 -1.26 -3.09 9.45
C ARG A 123 -1.67 -3.47 8.04
N SER A 124 -2.05 -2.48 7.26
CA SER A 124 -2.37 -2.67 5.86
C SER A 124 -1.48 -1.86 4.92
N LYS A 125 -0.52 -1.08 5.46
CA LYS A 125 0.48 -0.29 4.72
C LYS A 125 1.81 -0.16 5.50
N VAL A 126 2.91 -0.60 4.92
CA VAL A 126 4.27 -0.49 5.48
C VAL A 126 5.20 0.15 4.45
N LYS A 127 6.09 1.06 4.86
CA LYS A 127 7.14 1.57 3.98
C LYS A 127 8.40 0.71 4.17
N ASN A 128 8.76 -0.06 3.16
CA ASN A 128 9.97 -0.88 3.15
C ASN A 128 10.89 -0.43 2.01
N LYS A 129 12.14 -0.08 2.32
CA LYS A 129 13.15 0.39 1.34
C LYS A 129 12.60 1.46 0.37
N GLY A 130 11.84 2.42 0.90
CA GLY A 130 11.22 3.49 0.11
C GLY A 130 9.88 3.16 -0.57
N LYS A 131 9.48 1.88 -0.65
CA LYS A 131 8.24 1.43 -1.29
C LYS A 131 7.12 1.19 -0.26
N VAL A 132 5.88 1.56 -0.59
CA VAL A 132 4.71 1.37 0.30
C VAL A 132 4.01 0.05 -0.01
N ILE A 133 4.23 -0.97 0.81
CA ILE A 133 3.64 -2.31 0.66
C ILE A 133 2.33 -2.38 1.43
N TYR A 134 1.29 -2.91 0.79
CA TYR A 134 0.00 -3.12 1.44
C TYR A 134 -0.11 -4.56 1.93
N LEU A 135 -0.08 -4.75 3.26
CA LEU A 135 -0.28 -6.05 3.91
C LEU A 135 -1.79 -6.38 3.92
N LYS A 136 -2.12 -7.68 3.74
CA LYS A 136 -3.50 -8.16 3.62
C LYS A 136 -4.16 -8.20 4.99
#